data_AF-A0A7S2R8L9-F1
#
_entry.id   AF-A0A7S2R8L9-F1
#
_cell.length_a   1.000
_cell.length_b   1.000
_cell.length_c   1.000
_cell.angle_alpha   90.00
_cell.angle_beta   90.00
_cell.angle_gamma   90.00
#
_symmetry.space_group_name_H-M   'P 1'
#
loop_
_entity.id
_entity.type
_entity.pdbx_description
1 polymer ?
#
loop_
_entity_poly.entity_id
_entity_poly.type
_entity_poly.pdbx_seq_one_letter_code
_entity_poly.pdbx_strand_id
1 'polypeptide(L)'
;DIFSEGIFHPFLCNALFCPLIAAGQVATRLQLNWYGRSGTKVDSYAVQNNMLAIVIFWLVLNVIAIHYMMVQWLRGWWFYTDAFPTIAINVVMYIITVIVVTNTRKHVREKCEISDDCPGEDFCKTVTCMPCTVAQLGRHTADYENFPGYCCSKTGLPENVSIIAPSNSRRSTYTPPVKATEAEMV
;
A
#
# COMPACT_ATOMS: atom_id res chain seq x y z
N ASP A 1 -6.68 -13.89 9.32
CA ASP A 1 -6.53 -12.83 10.33
C ASP A 1 -5.62 -11.71 9.86
N ILE A 2 -5.90 -10.46 10.25
CA ILE A 2 -5.01 -9.31 9.98
C ILE A 2 -3.83 -9.31 10.97
N PHE A 3 -4.02 -9.86 12.17
CA PHE A 3 -3.05 -9.80 13.28
C PHE A 3 -2.11 -10.99 13.41
N SER A 4 -2.14 -11.97 12.49
CA SER A 4 -1.28 -13.16 12.60
C SER A 4 0.22 -12.90 12.52
N GLU A 5 0.68 -11.81 11.86
CA GLU A 5 2.09 -11.39 11.89
C GLU A 5 2.41 -10.42 13.05
N GLY A 6 1.45 -10.17 13.95
CA GLY A 6 1.56 -9.20 15.04
C GLY A 6 1.09 -7.78 14.70
N ILE A 7 0.72 -7.03 15.74
CA ILE A 7 0.16 -5.66 15.64
C ILE A 7 1.23 -4.65 15.17
N PHE A 8 2.50 -4.93 15.45
CA PHE A 8 3.64 -4.07 15.08
C PHE A 8 4.32 -4.49 13.77
N HIS A 9 3.68 -5.34 12.96
CA HIS A 9 4.25 -5.69 11.67
C HIS A 9 4.42 -4.42 10.81
N PRO A 10 5.60 -4.15 10.24
CA PRO A 10 5.89 -2.89 9.54
C PRO A 10 4.88 -2.55 8.44
N PHE A 11 4.38 -3.57 7.73
CA PHE A 11 3.36 -3.37 6.71
C PHE A 11 1.99 -2.99 7.28
N LEU A 12 1.62 -3.52 8.46
CA LEU A 12 0.36 -3.15 9.13
C LEU A 12 0.42 -1.70 9.62
N CYS A 13 1.54 -1.28 10.20
CA CYS A 13 1.78 0.11 10.55
C CYS A 13 1.72 1.01 9.30
N ASN A 14 2.34 0.60 8.20
CA ASN A 14 2.28 1.33 6.94
C ASN A 14 0.83 1.42 6.41
N ALA A 15 0.06 0.35 6.48
CA ALA A 15 -1.35 0.34 6.08
C ALA A 15 -2.22 1.26 6.96
N LEU A 16 -1.89 1.42 8.24
CA LEU A 16 -2.62 2.27 9.18
C LEU A 16 -2.29 3.75 9.00
N PHE A 17 -1.00 4.09 8.89
CA PHE A 17 -0.54 5.48 8.88
C PHE A 17 -0.30 6.05 7.48
N CYS A 18 0.00 5.20 6.50
CA CYS A 18 0.40 5.58 5.15
C CYS A 18 -0.20 4.61 4.11
N PRO A 19 -1.54 4.46 4.05
CA PRO A 19 -2.19 3.46 3.20
C PRO A 19 -1.83 3.60 1.71
N LEU A 20 -1.58 4.81 1.21
CA LEU A 20 -1.17 5.04 -0.17
C LEU A 20 0.24 4.49 -0.46
N ILE A 21 1.17 4.59 0.49
CA ILE A 21 2.52 4.01 0.37
C ILE A 21 2.44 2.50 0.39
N ALA A 22 1.68 1.93 1.32
CA ALA A 22 1.48 0.49 1.39
C ALA A 22 0.77 -0.05 0.13
N ALA A 23 -0.21 0.68 -0.41
CA ALA A 23 -0.83 0.36 -1.69
C ALA A 23 0.15 0.47 -2.86
N GLY A 24 1.04 1.47 -2.86
CA GLY A 24 2.13 1.59 -3.84
C GLY A 24 3.10 0.40 -3.83
N GLN A 25 3.42 -0.13 -2.65
CA GLN A 25 4.24 -1.33 -2.51
C GLN A 25 3.56 -2.55 -3.13
N VAL A 26 2.27 -2.74 -2.85
CA VAL A 26 1.46 -3.81 -3.44
C VAL A 26 1.35 -3.63 -4.95
N ALA A 27 1.04 -2.43 -5.43
CA ALA A 27 0.92 -2.12 -6.86
C ALA A 27 2.23 -2.39 -7.61
N THR A 28 3.38 -2.06 -7.01
CA THR A 28 4.71 -2.34 -7.57
C THR A 28 4.96 -3.85 -7.70
N ARG A 29 4.57 -4.67 -6.70
CA ARG A 29 4.66 -6.13 -6.79
C ARG A 29 3.80 -6.71 -7.92
N LEU A 30 2.62 -6.14 -8.11
CA LEU A 30 1.65 -6.57 -9.11
C LEU A 30 1.95 -6.04 -10.52
N GLN A 31 3.00 -5.23 -10.68
CA GLN A 31 3.32 -4.54 -11.94
C GLN A 31 2.16 -3.68 -12.46
N LEU A 32 1.51 -2.98 -11.52
CA LEU A 32 0.50 -1.97 -11.83
C LEU A 32 1.17 -0.61 -12.05
N ASN A 33 0.48 0.28 -12.74
CA ASN A 33 0.79 1.71 -12.78
C ASN A 33 0.18 2.43 -11.57
N TRP A 34 0.40 3.74 -11.47
CA TRP A 34 -0.06 4.53 -10.33
C TRP A 34 -1.60 4.60 -10.21
N TYR A 35 -2.32 4.24 -11.27
CA TYR A 35 -3.79 4.18 -11.26
C TYR A 35 -4.35 2.80 -10.91
N GLY A 36 -3.48 1.81 -10.66
CA GLY A 36 -3.89 0.43 -10.36
C GLY A 36 -4.29 -0.38 -11.60
N ARG A 37 -3.81 -0.01 -12.79
CA ARG A 37 -3.97 -0.79 -14.04
C ARG A 37 -2.64 -1.44 -14.43
N SER A 38 -2.67 -2.53 -15.18
CA SER A 38 -1.45 -3.14 -15.74
C SER A 38 -0.67 -2.11 -16.57
N GLY A 39 0.58 -1.86 -16.20
CA GLY A 39 1.46 -0.89 -16.85
C GLY A 39 2.67 -1.56 -17.51
N THR A 40 3.54 -0.76 -18.13
CA THR A 40 4.86 -1.25 -18.51
C THR A 40 5.71 -1.48 -17.25
N LYS A 41 6.75 -2.31 -17.33
CA LYS A 41 7.67 -2.52 -16.19
C LYS A 41 8.23 -1.19 -15.67
N VAL A 42 8.55 -0.27 -16.59
CA VAL A 42 9.07 1.06 -16.26
C VAL A 42 8.05 1.87 -15.44
N ASP A 43 6.78 1.87 -15.86
CA ASP A 43 5.71 2.55 -15.12
C ASP A 43 5.56 1.98 -13.70
N SER A 44 5.62 0.66 -13.56
CA SER A 44 5.52 -0.03 -12.27
C SER A 44 6.67 0.30 -11.33
N TYR A 45 7.90 0.42 -11.84
CA TYR A 45 9.04 0.84 -11.03
C TYR A 45 8.90 2.27 -10.51
N ALA A 46 8.21 3.14 -11.24
CA ALA A 46 7.96 4.51 -10.84
C ALA A 46 6.79 4.66 -9.85
N VAL A 47 5.90 3.66 -9.73
CA VAL A 47 4.68 3.76 -8.89
C VAL A 47 5.01 4.11 -7.45
N GLN A 48 5.93 3.38 -6.81
CA GLN A 48 6.26 3.66 -5.42
C GLN A 48 6.81 5.08 -5.24
N ASN A 49 7.68 5.53 -6.15
CA ASN A 49 8.25 6.88 -6.09
C ASN A 49 7.17 7.95 -6.31
N ASN A 50 6.24 7.72 -7.22
CA ASN A 50 5.12 8.62 -7.47
C ASN A 50 4.19 8.71 -6.25
N MET A 51 3.84 7.57 -5.64
CA MET A 51 3.02 7.54 -4.42
C MET A 51 3.72 8.22 -3.25
N LEU A 52 5.02 7.98 -3.10
CA LEU A 52 5.84 8.65 -2.09
C LEU A 52 5.88 10.16 -2.31
N ALA A 53 6.09 10.62 -3.55
CA ALA A 53 6.08 12.03 -3.89
C ALA A 53 4.72 12.69 -3.59
N ILE A 54 3.61 12.03 -3.92
CA ILE A 54 2.25 12.51 -3.62
C ILE A 54 2.05 12.65 -2.11
N VAL A 55 2.45 11.65 -1.31
CA VAL A 55 2.33 11.71 0.16
C VAL A 55 3.20 12.81 0.75
N ILE A 56 4.46 12.94 0.31
CA ILE A 56 5.35 14.01 0.77
C ILE A 56 4.77 15.38 0.45
N PHE A 57 4.29 15.58 -0.78
CA PHE A 57 3.65 16.82 -1.21
C PHE A 57 2.43 17.15 -0.34
N TRP A 58 1.56 16.17 -0.10
CA TRP A 58 0.40 16.33 0.78
C TRP A 58 0.80 16.67 2.23
N LEU A 59 1.83 16.03 2.79
CA LEU A 59 2.34 16.34 4.12
C LEU A 59 2.86 17.78 4.22
N VAL A 60 3.64 18.22 3.23
CA VAL A 60 4.15 19.60 3.15
C VAL A 60 3.00 20.60 3.14
N LEU A 61 1.96 20.36 2.33
CA LEU A 61 0.79 21.25 2.29
C LEU A 61 0.03 21.30 3.61
N ASN A 62 -0.11 20.18 4.32
CA ASN A 62 -0.73 20.16 5.64
C ASN A 62 0.12 20.89 6.70
N VAL A 63 1.45 20.74 6.67
CA VAL A 63 2.35 21.48 7.57
C VAL A 63 2.22 22.98 7.36
N ILE A 64 2.20 23.44 6.10
CA ILE A 64 2.00 24.85 5.75
C ILE A 64 0.62 25.33 6.24
N ALA A 65 -0.44 24.55 6.00
CA ALA A 65 -1.78 24.89 6.43
C ALA A 65 -1.90 25.00 7.96
N ILE A 66 -1.33 24.05 8.70
CA ILE A 66 -1.29 24.06 10.18
C ILE A 66 -0.52 25.27 10.69
N HIS A 67 0.66 25.54 10.12
CA HIS A 67 1.46 26.70 10.50
C HIS A 67 0.69 28.01 10.27
N TYR A 68 0.03 28.14 9.13
CA TYR A 68 -0.78 29.32 8.80
C TYR A 68 -1.98 29.45 9.76
N MET A 69 -2.72 28.38 10.03
CA MET A 69 -3.81 28.37 11.01
C MET A 69 -3.32 28.75 12.42
N MET A 70 -2.14 28.28 12.82
CA MET A 70 -1.54 28.63 14.12
C MET A 70 -1.20 30.13 14.19
N VAL A 71 -0.64 30.72 13.13
CA VAL A 71 -0.35 32.17 13.07
C VAL A 71 -1.64 32.99 13.13
N GLN A 72 -2.67 32.59 12.39
CA GLN A 72 -3.98 33.27 12.41
C GLN A 72 -4.65 33.17 13.79
N TRP A 73 -4.47 32.03 14.48
CA TRP A 73 -4.98 31.83 15.83
C TRP A 73 -4.36 32.81 16.81
N LEU A 74 -3.04 32.97 16.74
CA LEU A 74 -2.31 33.93 17.58
C LEU A 74 -2.68 35.39 17.27
N ARG A 75 -3.19 35.68 16.07
CA ARG A 75 -3.68 37.02 15.68
C ARG A 75 -5.13 37.29 16.06
N GLY A 76 -5.86 36.30 16.59
CA GLY A 76 -7.27 36.42 16.96
C GLY A 76 -8.22 36.54 15.77
N TRP A 77 -7.80 36.06 14.59
CA TRP A 77 -8.65 36.05 13.39
C TRP A 77 -9.49 34.77 13.33
N TRP A 78 -10.66 34.85 12.69
CA TRP A 78 -11.59 33.72 12.56
C TRP A 78 -11.14 32.75 11.44
N PHE A 79 -11.13 31.44 11.72
CA PHE A 79 -10.51 30.38 10.92
C PHE A 79 -11.28 29.90 9.68
N TYR A 80 -12.51 30.35 9.48
CA TYR A 80 -13.44 29.66 8.57
C TYR A 80 -12.97 29.63 7.11
N THR A 81 -12.42 30.73 6.60
CA THR A 81 -11.97 30.80 5.18
C THR A 81 -10.81 29.86 4.88
N ASP A 82 -9.94 29.63 5.86
CA ASP A 82 -8.69 28.89 5.70
C ASP A 82 -8.86 27.38 5.96
N ALA A 83 -9.92 27.01 6.68
CA ALA A 83 -10.29 25.62 6.92
C ALA A 83 -10.77 24.92 5.63
N PHE A 84 -11.49 25.62 4.75
CA PHE A 84 -12.06 25.02 3.53
C PHE A 84 -11.00 24.43 2.58
N PRO A 85 -9.93 25.15 2.19
CA PRO A 85 -8.87 24.58 1.36
C PRO A 85 -8.19 23.36 2.00
N THR A 86 -7.99 23.42 3.32
CA THR A 86 -7.37 22.33 4.10
C THR A 86 -8.26 21.09 4.12
N ILE A 87 -9.58 21.25 4.29
CA ILE A 87 -10.53 20.13 4.21
C ILE A 87 -10.56 19.59 2.77
N ALA A 88 -10.63 20.47 1.77
CA ALA A 88 -10.71 20.08 0.36
C ALA A 88 -9.50 19.25 -0.07
N ILE A 89 -8.27 19.66 0.29
CA ILE A 89 -7.07 18.90 -0.07
C ILE A 89 -7.02 17.52 0.60
N ASN A 90 -7.47 17.41 1.85
CA ASN A 90 -7.54 16.14 2.56
C ASN A 90 -8.60 15.20 1.97
N VAL A 91 -9.76 15.75 1.56
CA VAL A 91 -10.79 14.99 0.84
C VAL A 91 -10.28 14.51 -0.51
N VAL A 92 -9.60 15.36 -1.28
CA VAL A 92 -9.00 14.95 -2.58
C VAL A 92 -7.97 13.84 -2.38
N MET A 93 -7.07 13.98 -1.40
CA MET A 93 -6.07 12.96 -1.08
C MET A 93 -6.73 11.62 -0.67
N TYR A 94 -7.79 11.69 0.14
CA TYR A 94 -8.56 10.52 0.53
C TYR A 94 -9.20 9.83 -0.68
N ILE A 95 -9.85 10.59 -1.58
CA ILE A 95 -10.46 10.06 -2.81
C ILE A 95 -9.42 9.38 -3.69
N ILE A 96 -8.26 10.02 -3.92
CA ILE A 96 -7.17 9.43 -4.70
C ILE A 96 -6.74 8.10 -4.08
N THR A 97 -6.58 8.05 -2.77
CA THR A 97 -6.19 6.83 -2.05
C THR A 97 -7.25 5.73 -2.18
N VAL A 98 -8.54 6.07 -2.04
CA VAL A 98 -9.64 5.11 -2.25
C VAL A 98 -9.62 4.54 -3.66
N ILE A 99 -9.45 5.37 -4.69
CA ILE A 99 -9.39 4.93 -6.09
C ILE A 99 -8.23 3.96 -6.31
N VAL A 100 -7.03 4.31 -5.85
CA VAL A 100 -5.82 3.49 -6.02
C VAL A 100 -5.98 2.14 -5.32
N VAL A 101 -6.45 2.14 -4.06
CA VAL A 101 -6.64 0.89 -3.28
C VAL A 101 -7.74 0.03 -3.89
N THR A 102 -8.86 0.62 -4.31
CA THR A 102 -9.97 -0.11 -4.95
C THR A 102 -9.53 -0.77 -6.26
N ASN A 103 -8.82 -0.04 -7.13
CA ASN A 103 -8.34 -0.59 -8.40
C ASN A 103 -7.30 -1.70 -8.18
N THR A 104 -6.39 -1.49 -7.23
CA THR A 104 -5.41 -2.52 -6.84
C THR A 104 -6.11 -3.79 -6.34
N ARG A 105 -7.17 -3.64 -5.53
CA ARG A 105 -7.96 -4.75 -5.03
C ARG A 105 -8.69 -5.50 -6.13
N LYS A 106 -9.36 -4.79 -7.05
CA LYS A 106 -10.02 -5.40 -8.21
C LYS A 106 -9.04 -6.23 -9.02
N HIS A 107 -7.85 -5.69 -9.29
CA HIS A 107 -6.82 -6.43 -10.02
C HIS A 107 -6.38 -7.72 -9.31
N VAL A 108 -6.21 -7.68 -7.98
CA VAL A 108 -5.89 -8.89 -7.20
C VAL A 108 -7.03 -9.90 -7.28
N ARG A 109 -8.30 -9.46 -7.18
CA ARG A 109 -9.46 -10.36 -7.27
C ARG A 109 -9.58 -11.01 -8.64
N GLU A 110 -9.45 -10.23 -9.71
CA GLU A 110 -9.45 -10.73 -11.09
C GLU A 110 -8.35 -11.78 -11.28
N LYS A 111 -7.15 -11.53 -10.75
CA LYS A 111 -6.02 -12.45 -10.87
C LYS A 111 -6.12 -13.69 -9.99
N CYS A 112 -6.83 -13.60 -8.87
CA CYS A 112 -7.05 -14.71 -7.94
C CYS A 112 -8.39 -15.43 -8.17
N GLU A 113 -9.14 -15.09 -9.22
CA GLU A 113 -10.46 -15.65 -9.54
C GLU A 113 -11.45 -15.57 -8.35
N ILE A 114 -11.39 -14.49 -7.57
CA ILE A 114 -12.28 -14.26 -6.42
C ILE A 114 -13.60 -13.67 -6.94
N SER A 115 -14.72 -14.39 -6.79
CA SER A 115 -16.03 -13.90 -7.24
C SER A 115 -16.46 -12.63 -6.50
N ASP A 116 -17.13 -11.73 -7.22
CA ASP A 116 -17.78 -10.57 -6.62
C ASP A 116 -19.15 -10.96 -6.06
N ASP A 117 -19.35 -10.78 -4.75
CA ASP A 117 -20.65 -11.02 -4.11
C ASP A 117 -21.63 -9.87 -4.39
N CYS A 118 -21.11 -8.64 -4.56
CA CYS A 118 -21.93 -7.49 -4.92
C CYS A 118 -21.17 -6.42 -5.73
N PRO A 119 -21.84 -5.68 -6.63
CA PRO A 119 -21.24 -4.56 -7.34
C PRO A 119 -20.75 -3.48 -6.38
N GLY A 120 -19.46 -3.13 -6.44
CA GLY A 120 -18.88 -2.07 -5.62
C GLY A 120 -18.41 -2.50 -4.22
N GLU A 121 -18.44 -3.80 -3.92
CA GLU A 121 -17.94 -4.36 -2.64
C GLU A 121 -16.55 -3.83 -2.25
N ASP A 122 -15.64 -3.78 -3.23
CA ASP A 122 -14.25 -3.33 -3.01
C ASP A 122 -14.17 -1.85 -2.65
N PHE A 123 -15.03 -1.01 -3.24
CA PHE A 123 -15.09 0.40 -2.91
C PHE A 123 -15.62 0.59 -1.49
N CYS A 124 -16.71 -0.08 -1.14
CA CYS A 124 -17.29 -0.04 0.21
C CYS A 124 -16.27 -0.49 1.26
N LYS A 125 -15.59 -1.63 1.05
CA LYS A 125 -14.57 -2.14 1.97
C LYS A 125 -13.40 -1.16 2.12
N THR A 126 -12.97 -0.55 1.02
CA THR A 126 -11.89 0.44 1.02
C THR A 126 -12.29 1.69 1.81
N VAL A 127 -13.51 2.21 1.63
CA VAL A 127 -13.99 3.40 2.34
C VAL A 127 -14.24 3.13 3.83
N THR A 128 -14.79 1.96 4.17
CA THR A 128 -15.13 1.62 5.57
C THR A 128 -13.91 1.22 6.39
N CYS A 129 -13.00 0.41 5.83
CA CYS A 129 -11.73 0.09 6.49
C CYS A 129 -10.58 0.00 5.47
N MET A 130 -10.05 1.15 5.08
CA MET A 130 -8.88 1.24 4.21
C MET A 130 -7.66 0.49 4.75
N PRO A 131 -7.26 0.63 6.04
CA PRO A 131 -6.10 -0.09 6.57
C PRO A 131 -6.28 -1.61 6.50
N CYS A 132 -7.49 -2.12 6.82
CA CYS A 132 -7.80 -3.54 6.72
C CYS A 132 -7.64 -4.04 5.28
N THR A 133 -8.18 -3.27 4.33
CA THR A 133 -8.14 -3.59 2.91
C THR A 133 -6.70 -3.64 2.39
N VAL A 134 -5.89 -2.65 2.72
CA VAL A 134 -4.48 -2.59 2.32
C VAL A 134 -3.67 -3.69 3.00
N ALA A 135 -3.87 -3.93 4.30
CA ALA A 135 -3.24 -5.03 5.03
C ALA A 135 -3.56 -6.39 4.39
N GLN A 136 -4.82 -6.64 4.05
CA GLN A 136 -5.24 -7.85 3.34
C GLN A 136 -4.53 -7.99 1.98
N LEU A 137 -4.48 -6.92 1.19
CA LEU A 137 -3.75 -6.91 -0.09
C LEU A 137 -2.26 -7.22 0.08
N GLY A 138 -1.64 -6.67 1.12
CA GLY A 138 -0.26 -6.96 1.47
C GLY A 138 0.01 -8.44 1.66
N ARG A 139 -0.85 -9.13 2.42
CA ARG A 139 -0.68 -10.56 2.74
C ARG A 139 -0.94 -11.47 1.54
N HIS A 140 -1.86 -11.10 0.65
CA HIS A 140 -2.10 -11.88 -0.56
C HIS A 140 -1.01 -11.71 -1.63
N THR A 141 -0.19 -10.67 -1.52
CA THR A 141 0.84 -10.34 -2.53
C THR A 141 2.27 -10.53 -2.05
N ALA A 142 2.46 -10.90 -0.79
CA ALA A 142 3.77 -11.18 -0.22
C ALA A 142 3.71 -12.30 0.82
N ASP A 143 4.75 -13.11 0.82
CA ASP A 143 4.98 -14.14 1.82
C ASP A 143 5.76 -13.55 3.00
N TYR A 144 5.03 -13.08 4.02
CA TYR A 144 5.64 -12.52 5.23
C TYR A 144 6.07 -13.59 6.25
N GLU A 145 5.76 -14.87 6.03
CA GLU A 145 6.23 -15.96 6.89
C GLU A 145 7.72 -16.22 6.65
N ASN A 146 8.15 -16.11 5.39
CA ASN A 146 9.53 -16.35 4.99
C ASN A 146 10.37 -15.08 4.85
N PHE A 147 9.75 -13.91 4.62
CA PHE A 147 10.47 -12.67 4.36
C PHE A 147 10.01 -11.52 5.26
N PRO A 148 10.94 -10.82 5.94
CA PRO A 148 10.56 -9.69 6.77
C PRO A 148 10.04 -8.52 5.92
N GLY A 149 8.97 -7.87 6.40
CA GLY A 149 8.41 -6.68 5.77
C GLY A 149 9.24 -5.42 6.05
N TYR A 150 9.38 -4.56 5.05
CA TYR A 150 10.05 -3.25 5.19
C TYR A 150 9.09 -2.09 4.91
N CYS A 151 9.14 -1.06 5.75
CA CYS A 151 8.46 0.19 5.46
C CYS A 151 9.24 0.97 4.39
N CYS A 152 8.54 1.75 3.56
CA CYS A 152 9.14 2.66 2.57
C CYS A 152 10.07 2.05 1.49
N SER A 153 10.22 0.72 1.42
CA SER A 153 10.92 0.09 0.29
C SER A 153 10.01 -0.03 -0.94
N LYS A 154 10.58 -0.27 -2.12
CA LYS A 154 9.84 -0.37 -3.41
C LYS A 154 8.73 -1.40 -3.37
N THR A 155 9.02 -2.56 -2.79
CA THR A 155 8.13 -3.71 -2.75
C THR A 155 7.72 -4.08 -1.34
N GLY A 156 8.16 -3.38 -0.30
CA GLY A 156 7.95 -3.83 1.10
C GLY A 156 8.61 -5.17 1.45
N LEU A 157 9.49 -5.69 0.60
CA LEU A 157 10.24 -6.95 0.76
C LEU A 157 11.75 -6.69 0.61
N PRO A 158 12.63 -7.61 1.05
CA PRO A 158 14.06 -7.53 0.78
C PRO A 158 14.38 -7.49 -0.73
N GLU A 159 15.43 -6.77 -1.15
CA GLU A 159 15.77 -6.56 -2.57
C GLU A 159 16.15 -7.85 -3.32
N ASN A 160 16.60 -8.88 -2.61
CA ASN A 160 16.98 -10.18 -3.16
C ASN A 160 15.80 -11.12 -3.38
N VAL A 161 14.58 -10.75 -2.99
CA VAL A 161 13.38 -11.56 -3.21
C VAL A 161 12.82 -11.24 -4.59
N SER A 162 13.01 -12.16 -5.54
CA SER A 162 12.34 -12.08 -6.84
C SER A 162 10.84 -12.04 -6.62
N ILE A 163 10.19 -10.97 -7.06
CA ILE A 163 8.74 -10.79 -6.95
C ILE A 163 8.09 -11.91 -7.77
N ILE A 164 7.62 -12.94 -7.08
CA ILE A 164 6.78 -13.97 -7.70
C ILE A 164 5.46 -13.27 -7.97
N ALA A 165 5.22 -12.88 -9.23
CA ALA A 165 3.89 -12.48 -9.66
C ALA A 165 2.92 -13.58 -9.19
N PRO A 166 1.76 -13.26 -8.59
CA PRO A 166 0.88 -14.27 -8.01
C PRO A 166 0.65 -15.36 -9.04
N SER A 167 1.32 -16.50 -8.85
CA SER A 167 1.17 -17.66 -9.70
C SER A 167 -0.21 -18.20 -9.39
N ASN A 168 -1.01 -18.49 -10.42
CA ASN A 168 -2.25 -19.26 -10.29
C ASN A 168 -2.01 -20.34 -9.24
N SER A 169 -2.78 -20.30 -8.15
CA SER A 169 -2.55 -20.99 -6.89
C SER A 169 -2.71 -22.51 -6.99
N ARG A 170 -2.15 -23.16 -8.01
CA ARG A 170 -1.76 -24.56 -7.90
C ARG A 170 -0.42 -24.60 -7.21
N ARG A 171 -0.50 -24.65 -5.87
CA ARG A 171 0.42 -25.37 -4.98
C ARG A 171 1.86 -25.37 -5.51
N SER A 172 2.58 -24.25 -5.34
CA SER A 172 4.04 -24.30 -5.37
C SER A 172 4.44 -25.16 -4.18
N THR A 173 4.75 -26.42 -4.44
CA THR A 173 5.36 -27.30 -3.46
C THR A 173 6.67 -26.64 -3.09
N TYR A 174 6.71 -25.99 -1.93
CA TYR A 174 7.93 -25.51 -1.33
C TYR A 174 8.90 -26.70 -1.26
N THR A 175 9.92 -26.67 -2.10
CA THR A 175 11.08 -27.53 -1.93
C THR A 175 12.00 -26.74 -1.01
N PRO A 176 12.16 -27.14 0.26
CA PRO A 176 13.13 -26.49 1.13
C PRO A 176 14.49 -26.51 0.44
N PRO A 177 15.31 -25.47 0.62
CA PRO A 177 16.70 -25.51 0.16
C PRO A 177 17.32 -26.78 0.75
N VAL A 178 17.78 -27.65 -0.14
CA VAL A 178 18.58 -28.82 0.23
C VAL A 178 19.74 -28.25 1.03
N LYS A 179 19.74 -28.50 2.34
CA LYS A 179 20.91 -28.21 3.17
C LYS A 179 22.06 -28.90 2.47
N ALA A 180 23.02 -28.13 1.97
CA ALA A 180 24.26 -28.67 1.47
C ALA A 180 24.84 -29.50 2.61
N THR A 181 24.72 -30.82 2.50
CA THR A 181 25.33 -31.75 3.41
C THR A 181 26.82 -31.49 3.35
N GLU A 182 27.40 -31.05 4.46
CA GLU A 182 28.83 -31.04 4.73
C GLU A 182 29.34 -32.49 4.70
N ALA A 183 29.44 -33.06 3.50
CA ALA A 183 29.96 -34.40 3.25
C ALA A 183 30.92 -34.33 2.07
N GLU A 184 31.89 -33.42 2.14
CA GLU A 184 33.06 -33.40 1.27
C GLU A 184 34.19 -32.58 1.94
N MET A 185 34.51 -32.92 3.19
CA MET A 185 35.80 -32.62 3.79
C MET A 185 36.08 -33.65 4.89
N VAL A 186 37.08 -34.49 4.60
CA VAL A 186 37.70 -35.57 5.40
C VAL A 186 37.15 -36.98 5.17
#